data_AF-A0A932ZQ46-F1
#
_entry.id   AF-A0A932ZQ46-F1
#
_cell.length_a   1.000
_cell.length_b   1.000
_cell.length_c   1.000
_cell.angle_alpha   90.00
_cell.angle_beta   90.00
_cell.angle_gamma   90.00
#
_symmetry.space_group_name_H-M   'P 1'
#
loop_
_entity.id
_entity.type
_entity.pdbx_description
1 polymer ?
#
loop_
_entity_poly.entity_id
_entity_poly.type
_entity_poly.pdbx_seq_one_letter_code
_entity_poly.pdbx_strand_id
1 'polypeptide(L)'
;MRQLQYRVVRPKLRKNLAVVKLKGFINAASIQEFESMLDELLLEKRLDVVLDFNQVGYVNSTGISAIVNYHHSWRAKGDDLALIRVHRSVAVVMHQLGLTPIVPILKDEQEALDYLERATSGARVHATFEDWLAKRRGTPGDAAKSPYLLPLARTQPIEIPANLSVLIIEPTPDPFTDVLERRLKKRRAAVRLVHDCVEALRIFDQVNPSVIILRDSVPQADEFLAKIKVERGKSLASVIKVCTPREKELAPPEFKIWENDSFAEPFEIQELFTLTEHELRRVPQDRKIVLHHTRFQFRTTDLNLERAHKLSHDLVHRSGLPEDQAQAMTAAVKEAIDNGVRHGHRSNQKKVVDVTFLLDREKILVTVEDQGEGFDYRFYVDQLRDEDAYVRARKVHESGRRGGLGILLMYRCCDKIEYLGRGNIVRLTKLLRKPSAAAAPTAPAQTKPAAGKRSA
;
A
#
# COMPACT_ATOMS: atom_id res chain seq x y z
N MET A 1 -18.07 18.09 12.82
CA MET A 1 -16.88 18.86 12.41
C MET A 1 -15.81 18.81 13.50
N ARG A 2 -14.64 18.22 13.22
CA ARG A 2 -13.36 18.60 13.84
C ARG A 2 -12.31 18.58 12.73
N GLN A 3 -11.88 19.77 12.33
CA GLN A 3 -10.72 20.00 11.47
C GLN A 3 -9.48 19.32 12.05
N LEU A 4 -8.45 19.12 11.24
CA LEU A 4 -7.15 18.75 11.77
C LEU A 4 -6.68 19.90 12.64
N GLN A 5 -6.71 19.71 13.95
CA GLN A 5 -6.21 20.69 14.89
C GLN A 5 -4.72 20.46 15.04
N TYR A 6 -3.96 21.54 14.96
CA TYR A 6 -2.54 21.50 15.23
C TYR A 6 -2.15 22.59 16.22
N ARG A 7 -1.11 22.31 17.00
CA ARG A 7 -0.44 23.30 17.83
C ARG A 7 1.06 23.16 17.65
N VAL A 8 1.69 24.21 17.13
CA VAL A 8 3.14 24.28 17.01
C VAL A 8 3.73 24.65 18.37
N VAL A 9 4.64 23.83 18.87
CA VAL A 9 5.38 24.04 20.11
C VAL A 9 6.86 24.17 19.77
N ARG A 10 7.50 25.25 20.23
CA ARG A 10 8.94 25.44 20.05
C ARG A 10 9.66 25.13 21.37
N PRO A 11 10.50 24.08 21.43
CA PRO A 11 11.25 23.74 22.63
C PRO A 11 12.21 24.87 23.02
N LYS A 12 12.23 25.27 24.31
CA LYS A 12 13.09 26.36 24.80
C LYS A 12 14.58 26.10 24.57
N LEU A 13 14.99 24.83 24.56
CA LEU A 13 16.38 24.38 24.46
C LEU A 13 16.91 24.29 23.02
N ARG A 14 16.04 24.31 22.00
CA ARG A 14 16.45 24.22 20.58
C ARG A 14 15.63 25.16 19.70
N LYS A 15 16.22 26.31 19.35
CA LYS A 15 15.55 27.36 18.55
C LYS A 15 15.18 26.93 17.12
N ASN A 16 15.84 25.89 16.61
CA ASN A 16 15.70 25.37 15.24
C ASN A 16 14.84 24.09 15.17
N LEU A 17 13.86 23.95 16.08
CA LEU A 17 12.92 22.82 16.09
C LEU A 17 11.49 23.29 16.32
N ALA A 18 10.57 22.78 15.50
CA ALA A 18 9.13 22.89 15.71
C ALA A 18 8.53 21.51 15.97
N VAL A 19 7.85 21.35 17.11
CA VAL A 19 7.06 20.15 17.42
C VAL A 19 5.59 20.46 17.16
N VAL A 20 5.01 19.86 16.13
CA VAL A 20 3.61 20.06 15.73
C VAL A 20 2.75 18.98 16.36
N LYS A 21 1.94 19.36 17.35
CA LYS A 21 0.98 18.46 18.00
C LYS A 21 -0.28 18.37 17.17
N LEU A 22 -0.51 17.21 16.55
CA LEU A 22 -1.65 16.96 15.68
C LEU A 22 -2.76 16.25 16.43
N LYS A 23 -4.00 16.65 16.14
CA LYS A 23 -5.21 16.06 16.70
C LYS A 23 -6.27 15.93 15.62
N GLY A 24 -6.79 14.70 15.45
CA GLY A 24 -7.85 14.40 14.51
C GLY A 24 -7.41 13.39 13.44
N PHE A 25 -7.74 13.68 12.19
CA PHE A 25 -7.54 12.76 11.06
C PHE A 25 -6.76 13.48 9.97
N ILE A 26 -5.87 12.78 9.28
CA ILE A 26 -5.19 13.29 8.09
C ILE A 26 -5.74 12.56 6.88
N ASN A 27 -6.76 13.14 6.26
CA ASN A 27 -7.48 12.53 5.15
C ASN A 27 -7.80 13.59 4.07
N ALA A 28 -8.53 13.19 3.03
CA ALA A 28 -8.88 14.10 1.94
C ALA A 28 -9.62 15.38 2.39
N ALA A 29 -10.28 15.37 3.56
CA ALA A 29 -11.00 16.53 4.09
C ALA A 29 -10.10 17.49 4.88
N SER A 30 -9.00 17.01 5.45
CA SER A 30 -8.06 17.81 6.25
C SER A 30 -6.72 18.05 5.57
N ILE A 31 -6.52 17.50 4.37
CA ILE A 31 -5.23 17.56 3.67
C ILE A 31 -4.80 18.99 3.37
N GLN A 32 -5.73 19.86 2.95
CA GLN A 32 -5.38 21.24 2.61
C GLN A 32 -4.93 22.03 3.83
N GLU A 33 -5.55 21.81 5.00
CA GLU A 33 -5.16 22.41 6.28
C GLU A 33 -3.80 21.89 6.74
N PHE A 34 -3.56 20.58 6.55
CA PHE A 34 -2.28 19.96 6.85
C PHE A 34 -1.15 20.49 5.97
N GLU A 35 -1.36 20.59 4.66
CA GLU A 35 -0.35 21.09 3.71
C GLU A 35 -0.07 22.57 3.95
N SER A 36 -1.11 23.40 4.16
CA SER A 36 -0.92 24.83 4.45
C SER A 36 -0.07 25.06 5.71
N MET A 37 -0.31 24.25 6.75
CA MET A 37 0.50 24.30 7.98
C MET A 37 1.96 23.89 7.72
N LEU A 38 2.20 22.89 6.90
CA LEU A 38 3.57 22.48 6.55
C LEU A 38 4.26 23.52 5.66
N ASP A 39 3.56 24.10 4.69
CA ASP A 39 4.07 25.19 3.85
C ASP A 39 4.53 26.38 4.68
N GLU A 40 3.74 26.80 5.67
CA GLU A 40 4.11 27.89 6.59
C GLU A 40 5.42 27.58 7.34
N LEU A 41 5.56 26.37 7.88
CA LEU A 41 6.79 25.96 8.57
C LEU A 41 7.98 25.82 7.62
N LEU A 42 7.73 25.43 6.36
CA LEU A 42 8.77 25.24 5.36
C LEU A 42 9.38 26.57 4.90
N LEU A 43 8.67 27.69 5.04
CA LEU A 43 9.21 29.03 4.75
C LEU A 43 10.28 29.48 5.75
N GLU A 44 10.31 28.90 6.95
CA GLU A 44 11.30 29.22 7.97
C GLU A 44 12.68 28.65 7.62
N LYS A 45 13.75 29.42 7.89
CA LYS A 45 15.12 28.98 7.61
C LYS A 45 15.66 28.11 8.75
N ARG A 46 16.23 26.95 8.40
CA ARG A 46 16.95 26.04 9.31
C ARG A 46 16.04 25.53 10.43
N LEU A 47 14.97 24.84 10.07
CA LEU A 47 13.95 24.34 11.00
C LEU A 47 13.72 22.85 10.78
N ASP A 48 14.18 22.02 11.73
CA ASP A 48 13.73 20.63 11.79
C ASP A 48 12.29 20.59 12.34
N VAL A 49 11.47 19.70 11.80
CA VAL A 49 10.06 19.55 12.17
C VAL A 49 9.78 18.16 12.71
N VAL A 50 9.05 18.09 13.83
CA VAL A 50 8.58 16.84 14.42
C VAL A 50 7.06 16.86 14.49
N LEU A 51 6.40 15.92 13.83
CA LEU A 51 4.95 15.76 13.89
C LEU A 51 4.57 14.74 14.96
N ASP A 52 3.78 15.18 15.94
CA ASP A 52 3.30 14.35 17.04
C ASP A 52 1.91 13.81 16.75
N PHE A 53 1.85 12.48 16.56
CA PHE A 53 0.67 11.73 16.14
C PHE A 53 -0.13 11.15 17.31
N ASN A 54 0.17 11.53 18.55
CA ASN A 54 -0.47 10.96 19.74
C ASN A 54 -2.01 11.05 19.72
N GLN A 55 -2.59 12.05 19.04
CA GLN A 55 -4.04 12.21 18.89
C GLN A 55 -4.49 12.11 17.42
N VAL A 56 -3.70 11.48 16.56
CA VAL A 56 -4.05 11.20 15.16
C VAL A 56 -4.59 9.78 15.05
N GLY A 57 -5.88 9.65 14.76
CA GLY A 57 -6.57 8.36 14.75
C GLY A 57 -6.45 7.58 13.44
N TYR A 58 -6.25 8.29 12.31
CA TYR A 58 -6.17 7.69 10.98
C TYR A 58 -5.50 8.63 9.98
N VAL A 59 -4.75 8.03 9.04
CA VAL A 59 -4.13 8.71 7.90
C VAL A 59 -4.37 7.89 6.63
N ASN A 60 -4.90 8.53 5.58
CA ASN A 60 -5.08 7.89 4.27
C ASN A 60 -3.86 8.11 3.36
N SER A 61 -3.85 7.47 2.19
CA SER A 61 -2.76 7.56 1.20
C SER A 61 -2.40 8.98 0.76
N THR A 62 -3.35 9.93 0.80
CA THR A 62 -3.10 11.34 0.52
C THR A 62 -2.26 12.01 1.61
N GLY A 63 -2.62 11.80 2.88
CA GLY A 63 -1.82 12.27 4.01
C GLY A 63 -0.40 11.68 4.03
N ILE A 64 -0.28 10.41 3.66
CA ILE A 64 1.01 9.72 3.49
C ILE A 64 1.88 10.40 2.41
N SER A 65 1.29 10.67 1.25
CA SER A 65 2.00 11.30 0.13
C SER A 65 2.48 12.71 0.49
N ALA A 66 1.65 13.48 1.19
CA ALA A 66 2.05 14.79 1.69
C ALA A 66 3.26 14.68 2.64
N ILE A 67 3.20 13.80 3.66
CA ILE A 67 4.30 13.61 4.61
C ILE A 67 5.63 13.28 3.90
N VAL A 68 5.59 12.40 2.88
CA VAL A 68 6.78 12.03 2.09
C VAL A 68 7.31 13.22 1.28
N ASN A 69 6.44 13.93 0.58
CA ASN A 69 6.82 15.07 -0.25
C ASN A 69 7.47 16.18 0.59
N TYR A 70 6.86 16.50 1.73
CA TYR A 70 7.38 17.51 2.62
C TYR A 70 8.70 17.09 3.28
N HIS A 71 8.84 15.83 3.70
CA HIS A 71 10.11 15.31 4.19
C HIS A 71 11.25 15.52 3.16
N HIS A 72 11.00 15.23 1.88
CA HIS A 72 11.98 15.52 0.81
C HIS A 72 12.29 17.02 0.68
N SER A 73 11.28 17.88 0.78
CA SER A 73 11.46 19.34 0.74
C SER A 73 12.31 19.89 1.89
N TRP A 74 12.12 19.38 3.12
CA TRP A 74 12.97 19.76 4.26
C TRP A 74 14.40 19.25 4.11
N ARG A 75 14.56 18.00 3.68
CA ARG A 75 15.88 17.40 3.40
C ARG A 75 16.67 18.18 2.35
N ALA A 76 16.01 18.68 1.31
CA ALA A 76 16.63 19.53 0.29
C ALA A 76 17.18 20.86 0.86
N LYS A 77 16.62 21.35 1.97
CA LYS A 77 17.10 22.56 2.69
C LYS A 77 18.16 22.26 3.76
N GLY A 78 18.49 20.99 3.99
CA GLY A 78 19.44 20.56 5.02
C GLY A 78 18.82 20.34 6.41
N ASP A 79 17.49 20.34 6.50
CA ASP A 79 16.69 20.09 7.71
C ASP A 79 15.99 18.70 7.62
N ASP A 80 15.24 18.28 8.64
CA ASP A 80 14.43 17.04 8.61
C ASP A 80 12.96 17.22 8.98
N LEU A 81 12.20 16.17 8.65
CA LEU A 81 10.88 15.89 9.18
C LEU A 81 10.85 14.51 9.85
N ALA A 82 10.40 14.41 11.10
CA ALA A 82 10.21 13.13 11.80
C ALA A 82 8.80 13.00 12.40
N LEU A 83 8.34 11.76 12.58
CA LEU A 83 7.05 11.45 13.22
C LEU A 83 7.30 10.85 14.61
N ILE A 84 6.54 11.28 15.63
CA ILE A 84 6.58 10.69 16.98
C ILE A 84 5.21 10.20 17.43
N ARG A 85 5.18 9.23 18.36
CA ARG A 85 3.97 8.73 19.01
C ARG A 85 2.86 8.27 18.04
N VAL A 86 3.23 7.75 16.88
CA VAL A 86 2.27 7.21 15.90
C VAL A 86 1.55 6.00 16.49
N HIS A 87 0.21 5.98 16.43
CA HIS A 87 -0.58 4.84 16.91
C HIS A 87 -0.34 3.62 16.02
N ARG A 88 -0.41 2.40 16.59
CA ARG A 88 -0.09 1.15 15.86
C ARG A 88 -0.92 0.96 14.60
N SER A 89 -2.22 1.24 14.65
CA SER A 89 -3.11 1.12 13.48
C SER A 89 -2.68 2.03 12.32
N VAL A 90 -2.24 3.25 12.62
CA VAL A 90 -1.75 4.22 11.63
C VAL A 90 -0.38 3.79 11.10
N ALA A 91 0.51 3.37 12.00
CA ALA A 91 1.86 2.93 11.66
C ALA A 91 1.89 1.71 10.71
N VAL A 92 0.95 0.76 10.87
CA VAL A 92 0.82 -0.39 9.96
C VAL A 92 0.44 0.05 8.55
N VAL A 93 -0.52 0.97 8.42
CA VAL A 93 -0.93 1.53 7.11
C VAL A 93 0.23 2.30 6.46
N MET A 94 0.96 3.10 7.24
CA MET A 94 2.16 3.81 6.76
C MET A 94 3.23 2.85 6.23
N HIS A 95 3.43 1.73 6.91
CA HIS A 95 4.38 0.71 6.50
C HIS A 95 3.99 0.02 5.21
N GLN A 96 2.72 -0.40 5.09
CA GLN A 96 2.18 -1.04 3.89
C GLN A 96 2.27 -0.14 2.65
N LEU A 97 2.18 1.16 2.85
CA LEU A 97 2.33 2.17 1.79
C LEU A 97 3.79 2.60 1.56
N GLY A 98 4.76 1.97 2.23
CA GLY A 98 6.19 2.21 2.00
C GLY A 98 6.72 3.54 2.55
N LEU A 99 6.06 4.16 3.53
CA LEU A 99 6.50 5.44 4.12
C LEU A 99 7.62 5.27 5.16
N THR A 100 7.62 4.16 5.91
CA THR A 100 8.54 3.95 7.04
C THR A 100 10.05 3.90 6.67
N PRO A 101 10.46 3.51 5.44
CA PRO A 101 11.86 3.65 5.01
C PRO A 101 12.23 5.08 4.63
N ILE A 102 11.25 5.94 4.34
CA ILE A 102 11.46 7.29 3.81
C ILE A 102 11.48 8.30 4.95
N VAL A 103 10.51 8.22 5.87
CA VAL A 103 10.34 9.19 6.96
C VAL A 103 10.59 8.51 8.31
N PRO A 104 11.45 9.08 9.18
CA PRO A 104 11.72 8.55 10.51
C PRO A 104 10.46 8.51 11.38
N ILE A 105 10.16 7.33 11.94
CA ILE A 105 9.12 7.16 12.96
C ILE A 105 9.79 6.81 14.28
N LEU A 106 9.68 7.71 15.26
CA LEU A 106 10.37 7.67 16.54
C LEU A 106 9.34 7.52 17.68
N LYS A 107 9.80 7.09 18.86
CA LYS A 107 8.92 6.78 19.99
C LYS A 107 8.30 8.03 20.59
N ASP A 108 9.14 9.02 20.89
CA ASP A 108 8.78 10.21 21.64
C ASP A 108 9.69 11.40 21.28
N GLU A 109 9.43 12.54 21.92
CA GLU A 109 10.12 13.80 21.68
C GLU A 109 11.62 13.71 22.03
N GLN A 110 12.01 12.88 23.00
CA GLN A 110 13.42 12.71 23.39
C GLN A 110 14.18 11.94 22.31
N GLU A 111 13.63 10.83 21.81
CA GLU A 111 14.26 10.08 20.71
C GLU A 111 14.34 10.91 19.42
N ALA A 112 13.39 11.83 19.20
CA ALA A 112 13.45 12.80 18.11
C ALA A 112 14.57 13.83 18.28
N LEU A 113 14.77 14.36 19.49
CA LEU A 113 15.90 15.25 19.78
C LEU A 113 17.23 14.55 19.54
N ASP A 114 17.41 13.34 20.09
CA ASP A 114 18.62 12.55 19.91
C ASP A 114 18.89 12.26 18.42
N TYR A 115 17.85 11.96 17.63
CA TYR A 115 17.94 11.75 16.18
C TYR A 115 18.40 13.01 15.44
N LEU A 116 17.81 14.16 15.78
CA LEU A 116 18.10 15.44 15.13
C LEU A 116 19.46 16.04 15.56
N GLU A 117 19.96 15.69 16.74
CA GLU A 117 21.29 16.08 17.23
C GLU A 117 22.42 15.27 16.59
N ARG A 118 22.16 14.01 16.20
CA ARG A 118 23.16 13.10 15.63
C ARG A 118 23.63 13.46 14.22
N ALA A 119 23.20 14.56 13.64
CA ALA A 119 23.71 14.98 12.33
C ALA A 119 23.59 16.48 12.05
N THR A 120 24.72 17.15 12.17
CA THR A 120 25.16 18.09 11.16
C THR A 120 25.58 17.29 9.90
N SER A 121 24.78 17.42 8.83
CA SER A 121 25.13 17.04 7.45
C SER A 121 25.52 15.57 7.18
N GLY A 122 24.52 14.75 6.82
CA GLY A 122 24.72 13.57 5.96
C GLY A 122 24.59 12.18 6.61
N ALA A 123 24.54 12.07 7.94
CA ALA A 123 24.58 10.78 8.65
C ALA A 123 23.32 10.46 9.47
N ARG A 124 22.14 10.96 9.09
CA ARG A 124 20.88 10.66 9.80
C ARG A 124 20.36 9.27 9.42
N VAL A 125 20.80 8.25 10.15
CA VAL A 125 20.29 6.87 10.06
C VAL A 125 19.18 6.70 11.10
N HIS A 126 17.95 6.38 10.66
CA HIS A 126 16.84 6.09 11.58
C HIS A 126 16.67 4.58 11.78
N ALA A 127 16.17 4.21 12.97
CA ALA A 127 15.84 2.84 13.30
C ALA A 127 14.78 2.30 12.33
N THR A 128 14.86 1.01 11.99
CA THR A 128 13.90 0.39 11.08
C THR A 128 12.51 0.34 11.71
N PHE A 129 11.45 0.22 10.90
CA PHE A 129 10.09 0.01 11.40
C PHE A 129 10.00 -1.19 12.37
N GLU A 130 10.91 -2.15 12.21
CA GLU A 130 10.99 -3.37 13.00
C GLU A 130 11.56 -3.12 14.40
N ASP A 131 12.59 -2.30 14.48
CA ASP A 131 13.15 -1.82 15.76
C ASP A 131 12.10 -1.01 16.53
N TRP A 132 11.28 -0.22 15.81
CA TRP A 132 10.16 0.53 16.37
C TRP A 132 9.03 -0.38 16.90
N LEU A 133 8.65 -1.42 16.15
CA LEU A 133 7.66 -2.42 16.58
C LEU A 133 8.15 -3.24 17.78
N ALA A 134 9.45 -3.59 17.82
CA ALA A 134 10.06 -4.37 18.89
C ALA A 134 10.07 -3.61 20.22
N LYS A 135 10.41 -2.31 20.21
CA LYS A 135 10.44 -1.42 21.38
C LYS A 135 9.07 -1.21 22.07
N ARG A 136 7.96 -1.53 21.41
CA ARG A 136 6.57 -1.33 21.90
C ARG A 136 5.83 -2.62 22.27
N ARG A 137 6.50 -3.78 22.26
CA ARG A 137 5.94 -5.01 22.84
C ARG A 137 6.09 -4.99 24.36
N GLY A 138 5.14 -4.36 25.05
CA GLY A 138 5.08 -4.40 26.52
C GLY A 138 4.03 -3.48 27.15
N THR A 139 2.76 -3.90 27.12
CA THR A 139 1.78 -4.07 28.21
C THR A 139 0.36 -4.05 27.61
N PRO A 140 -0.47 -5.07 27.84
CA PRO A 140 -1.85 -5.09 27.38
C PRO A 140 -2.73 -4.35 28.40
N GLY A 141 -3.16 -3.15 28.04
CA GLY A 141 -4.09 -2.37 28.86
C GLY A 141 -4.25 -0.96 28.31
N ASP A 142 -5.12 -0.81 27.32
CA ASP A 142 -5.91 0.42 27.04
C ASP A 142 -6.86 0.18 25.87
N ALA A 143 -7.46 -1.01 25.81
CA ALA A 143 -8.63 -1.26 24.97
C ALA A 143 -9.88 -0.91 25.78
N ALA A 144 -10.24 0.37 25.85
CA ALA A 144 -11.52 0.77 26.44
C ALA A 144 -12.07 2.09 25.87
N LYS A 145 -13.21 1.93 25.15
CA LYS A 145 -14.30 2.89 24.93
C LYS A 145 -14.02 4.10 24.01
N SER A 146 -14.55 4.04 22.78
CA SER A 146 -14.90 5.25 22.02
C SER A 146 -16.40 5.26 21.74
N PRO A 147 -17.17 6.20 22.32
CA PRO A 147 -18.55 6.47 21.93
C PRO A 147 -18.52 7.52 20.81
N TYR A 148 -18.86 7.14 19.58
CA TYR A 148 -18.94 8.08 18.48
C TYR A 148 -20.33 8.74 18.44
N LEU A 149 -20.35 10.06 18.61
CA LEU A 149 -21.47 10.95 18.30
C LEU A 149 -20.92 12.05 17.42
N LEU A 150 -21.39 12.17 16.17
CA LEU A 150 -21.02 13.28 15.30
C LEU A 150 -22.19 14.25 15.09
N PRO A 151 -21.90 15.55 14.99
CA PRO A 151 -22.78 16.52 14.35
C PRO A 151 -22.30 16.89 12.94
N LEU A 152 -23.28 16.84 12.03
CA LEU A 152 -23.31 17.29 10.64
C LEU A 152 -23.25 18.82 10.49
N ALA A 153 -22.43 19.34 9.56
CA ALA A 153 -22.81 20.49 8.71
C ALA A 153 -21.84 20.79 7.52
N ARG A 154 -22.43 20.70 6.32
CA ARG A 154 -22.30 21.41 5.03
C ARG A 154 -20.91 21.76 4.46
N THR A 155 -20.51 20.98 3.45
CA THR A 155 -19.46 21.31 2.46
C THR A 155 -20.06 21.88 1.17
N GLN A 156 -19.37 22.86 0.58
CA GLN A 156 -19.76 23.53 -0.67
C GLN A 156 -19.69 22.61 -1.91
N PRO A 157 -20.29 23.04 -3.04
CA PRO A 157 -20.34 22.20 -4.22
C PRO A 157 -19.01 22.09 -5.00
N ILE A 158 -18.40 20.89 -5.07
CA ILE A 158 -17.27 20.55 -5.96
C ILE A 158 -17.79 19.85 -7.23
N GLU A 159 -17.24 20.19 -8.40
CA GLU A 159 -17.62 19.63 -9.72
C GLU A 159 -17.00 18.24 -9.94
N ILE A 160 -17.84 17.26 -10.29
CA ILE A 160 -17.44 15.89 -10.63
C ILE A 160 -17.41 15.77 -12.17
N PRO A 161 -16.35 15.18 -12.77
CA PRO A 161 -16.30 14.90 -14.21
C PRO A 161 -17.53 14.11 -14.69
N ALA A 162 -18.07 14.46 -15.86
CA ALA A 162 -19.38 14.00 -16.36
C ALA A 162 -19.52 12.48 -16.63
N ASN A 163 -18.44 11.69 -16.52
CA ASN A 163 -18.40 10.28 -16.94
C ASN A 163 -18.19 9.29 -15.79
N LEU A 164 -18.43 9.71 -14.55
CA LEU A 164 -18.21 8.86 -13.38
C LEU A 164 -19.50 8.21 -12.91
N SER A 165 -19.48 6.88 -12.82
CA SER A 165 -20.63 6.06 -12.42
C SER A 165 -20.39 5.36 -11.09
N VAL A 166 -21.45 5.31 -10.29
CA VAL A 166 -21.54 4.57 -9.02
C VAL A 166 -22.57 3.45 -9.19
N LEU A 167 -22.16 2.22 -8.91
CA LEU A 167 -23.05 1.07 -8.89
C LEU A 167 -23.35 0.71 -7.42
N ILE A 168 -24.62 0.70 -7.04
CA ILE A 168 -25.07 0.34 -5.69
C ILE A 168 -25.76 -1.01 -5.80
N ILE A 169 -25.34 -1.96 -4.95
CA ILE A 169 -25.87 -3.33 -4.90
C ILE A 169 -26.41 -3.57 -3.49
N GLU A 170 -27.73 -3.64 -3.37
CA GLU A 170 -28.41 -3.90 -2.09
C GLU A 170 -29.69 -4.71 -2.27
N PRO A 171 -30.04 -5.61 -1.34
CA PRO A 171 -31.11 -6.58 -1.57
C PRO A 171 -32.50 -5.93 -1.63
N THR A 172 -32.69 -4.81 -0.94
CA THR A 172 -33.94 -4.05 -0.91
C THR A 172 -33.62 -2.56 -0.90
N PRO A 173 -34.39 -1.71 -1.61
CA PRO A 173 -34.22 -0.27 -1.53
C PRO A 173 -34.34 0.22 -0.08
N ASP A 174 -33.28 0.87 0.40
CA ASP A 174 -33.27 1.56 1.70
C ASP A 174 -33.44 3.07 1.46
N PRO A 175 -34.23 3.80 2.28
CA PRO A 175 -34.19 5.26 2.34
C PRO A 175 -32.77 5.87 2.30
N PHE A 176 -31.77 5.16 2.84
CA PHE A 176 -30.36 5.48 2.71
C PHE A 176 -29.89 5.65 1.26
N THR A 177 -30.26 4.72 0.39
CA THR A 177 -29.86 4.68 -1.01
C THR A 177 -30.52 5.79 -1.82
N ASP A 178 -31.76 6.14 -1.51
CA ASP A 178 -32.43 7.30 -2.11
C ASP A 178 -31.68 8.61 -1.80
N VAL A 179 -31.19 8.76 -0.57
CA VAL A 179 -30.40 9.93 -0.15
C VAL A 179 -29.05 9.96 -0.88
N LEU A 180 -28.40 8.80 -0.99
CA LEU A 180 -27.14 8.63 -1.71
C LEU A 180 -27.28 8.98 -3.20
N GLU A 181 -28.30 8.43 -3.84
CA GLU A 181 -28.61 8.63 -5.25
C GLU A 181 -28.91 10.11 -5.54
N ARG A 182 -29.79 10.76 -4.75
CA ARG A 182 -30.14 12.17 -4.93
C ARG A 182 -28.92 13.09 -4.80
N ARG A 183 -28.02 12.79 -3.87
CA ARG A 183 -26.84 13.64 -3.63
C ARG A 183 -25.78 13.47 -4.72
N LEU A 184 -25.55 12.24 -5.18
CA LEU A 184 -24.61 11.96 -6.27
C LEU A 184 -25.14 12.48 -7.63
N LYS A 185 -26.45 12.41 -7.88
CA LYS A 185 -27.07 13.02 -9.07
C LYS A 185 -26.89 14.54 -9.11
N LYS A 186 -27.02 15.24 -7.99
CA LYS A 186 -26.71 16.69 -7.88
C LYS A 186 -25.28 17.04 -8.30
N ARG A 187 -24.38 16.05 -8.24
CA ARG A 187 -22.98 16.18 -8.62
C ARG A 187 -22.67 15.77 -10.07
N ARG A 188 -23.67 15.38 -10.87
CA ARG A 188 -23.49 14.79 -12.22
C ARG A 188 -22.83 13.41 -12.24
N ALA A 189 -22.79 12.69 -11.12
CA ALA A 189 -22.40 11.28 -11.13
C ALA A 189 -23.61 10.41 -11.55
N ALA A 190 -23.39 9.48 -12.47
CA ALA A 190 -24.42 8.52 -12.87
C ALA A 190 -24.54 7.45 -11.78
N VAL A 191 -25.71 7.30 -11.18
CA VAL A 191 -25.94 6.26 -10.16
C VAL A 191 -26.83 5.19 -10.75
N ARG A 192 -26.41 3.94 -10.58
CA ARG A 192 -27.19 2.76 -10.95
C ARG A 192 -27.40 1.90 -9.72
N LEU A 193 -28.67 1.63 -9.40
CA LEU A 193 -29.07 0.73 -8.34
C LEU A 193 -29.46 -0.62 -8.94
N VAL A 194 -28.99 -1.70 -8.31
CA VAL A 194 -29.37 -3.09 -8.63
C VAL A 194 -29.58 -3.86 -7.33
N HIS A 195 -30.38 -4.93 -7.41
CA HIS A 195 -30.78 -5.67 -6.21
C HIS A 195 -30.10 -7.02 -6.04
N ASP A 196 -29.38 -7.47 -7.06
CA ASP A 196 -28.67 -8.72 -7.03
C ASP A 196 -27.33 -8.65 -7.78
N CYS A 197 -26.41 -9.52 -7.37
CA CYS A 197 -25.07 -9.61 -7.93
C CYS A 197 -25.04 -10.09 -9.39
N VAL A 198 -26.07 -10.82 -9.85
CA VAL A 198 -26.13 -11.37 -11.21
C VAL A 198 -26.47 -10.27 -12.21
N GLU A 199 -27.46 -9.44 -11.90
CA GLU A 199 -27.78 -8.22 -12.64
C GLU A 199 -26.59 -7.27 -12.64
N ALA A 200 -25.97 -7.06 -11.47
CA ALA A 200 -24.78 -6.22 -11.34
C ALA A 200 -23.65 -6.61 -12.30
N LEU A 201 -23.38 -7.91 -12.45
CA LEU A 201 -22.39 -8.43 -13.41
C LEU A 201 -22.83 -8.24 -14.86
N ARG A 202 -24.12 -8.42 -15.17
CA ARG A 202 -24.66 -8.27 -16.53
C ARG A 202 -24.52 -6.84 -17.06
N ILE A 203 -24.76 -5.85 -16.20
CA ILE A 203 -24.70 -4.44 -16.59
C ILE A 203 -23.31 -3.81 -16.36
N PHE A 204 -22.37 -4.54 -15.75
CA PHE A 204 -21.08 -3.99 -15.32
C PHE A 204 -20.35 -3.26 -16.44
N ASP A 205 -20.21 -3.91 -17.60
CA ASP A 205 -19.44 -3.37 -18.73
C ASP A 205 -20.16 -2.18 -19.41
N GLN A 206 -21.49 -2.14 -19.32
CA GLN A 206 -22.30 -1.03 -19.82
C GLN A 206 -22.19 0.20 -18.90
N VAL A 207 -22.19 -0.03 -17.58
CA VAL A 207 -22.11 1.02 -16.55
C VAL A 207 -20.67 1.51 -16.36
N ASN A 208 -19.69 0.61 -16.51
CA ASN A 208 -18.27 0.81 -16.23
C ASN A 208 -18.02 1.55 -14.89
N PRO A 209 -18.51 1.02 -13.76
CA PRO A 209 -18.53 1.73 -12.48
C PRO A 209 -17.13 2.11 -12.03
N SER A 210 -16.98 3.35 -11.57
CA SER A 210 -15.76 3.79 -10.87
C SER A 210 -15.78 3.37 -9.41
N VAL A 211 -16.96 3.44 -8.78
CA VAL A 211 -17.17 3.02 -7.39
C VAL A 211 -18.35 2.05 -7.33
N ILE A 212 -18.22 1.03 -6.49
CA ILE A 212 -19.24 0.03 -6.22
C ILE A 212 -19.50 0.04 -4.73
N ILE A 213 -20.75 0.23 -4.33
CA ILE A 213 -21.19 0.10 -2.95
C ILE A 213 -21.94 -1.22 -2.85
N LEU A 214 -21.40 -2.15 -2.06
CA LEU A 214 -21.88 -3.53 -1.98
C LEU A 214 -22.28 -3.86 -0.55
N ARG A 215 -23.56 -4.17 -0.29
CA ARG A 215 -23.96 -4.69 1.01
C ARG A 215 -23.57 -6.16 1.17
N ASP A 216 -23.08 -6.52 2.37
CA ASP A 216 -22.72 -7.89 2.70
C ASP A 216 -23.92 -8.84 2.78
N SER A 217 -25.12 -8.29 3.02
CA SER A 217 -26.38 -9.02 3.06
C SER A 217 -26.88 -9.47 1.69
N VAL A 218 -26.32 -8.94 0.58
CA VAL A 218 -26.67 -9.38 -0.77
C VAL A 218 -26.16 -10.81 -1.00
N PRO A 219 -27.00 -11.73 -1.47
CA PRO A 219 -26.54 -13.06 -1.85
C PRO A 219 -25.37 -13.00 -2.84
N GLN A 220 -24.35 -13.84 -2.65
CA GLN A 220 -23.18 -13.94 -3.51
C GLN A 220 -22.29 -12.68 -3.55
N ALA A 221 -22.38 -11.77 -2.57
CA ALA A 221 -21.55 -10.57 -2.51
C ALA A 221 -20.03 -10.85 -2.65
N ASP A 222 -19.52 -11.87 -1.96
CA ASP A 222 -18.09 -12.22 -2.04
C ASP A 222 -17.71 -12.87 -3.38
N GLU A 223 -18.63 -13.61 -4.01
CA GLU A 223 -18.43 -14.20 -5.34
C GLU A 223 -18.43 -13.12 -6.43
N PHE A 224 -19.31 -12.12 -6.29
CA PHE A 224 -19.33 -10.92 -7.12
C PHE A 224 -18.00 -10.17 -7.01
N LEU A 225 -17.57 -9.88 -5.78
CA LEU A 225 -16.30 -9.21 -5.50
C LEU A 225 -15.12 -9.96 -6.12
N ALA A 226 -15.08 -11.29 -5.97
CA ALA A 226 -14.06 -12.13 -6.55
C ALA A 226 -14.03 -12.01 -8.09
N LYS A 227 -15.18 -12.12 -8.76
CA LYS A 227 -15.27 -12.01 -10.23
C LYS A 227 -14.73 -10.67 -10.74
N ILE A 228 -15.13 -9.56 -10.12
CA ILE A 228 -14.69 -8.23 -10.56
C ILE A 228 -13.21 -7.98 -10.26
N LYS A 229 -12.70 -8.45 -9.11
CA LYS A 229 -11.31 -8.21 -8.71
C LYS A 229 -10.31 -9.07 -9.47
N VAL A 230 -10.73 -10.18 -10.05
CA VAL A 230 -9.87 -11.07 -10.85
C VAL A 230 -9.87 -10.71 -12.34
N GLU A 231 -10.77 -9.84 -12.79
CA GLU A 231 -10.83 -9.42 -14.19
C GLU A 231 -10.10 -8.07 -14.38
N ARG A 232 -9.10 -8.05 -15.26
CA ARG A 232 -8.20 -6.90 -15.49
C ARG A 232 -8.94 -5.57 -15.62
N GLY A 233 -9.91 -5.49 -16.54
CA GLY A 233 -10.68 -4.26 -16.76
C GLY A 233 -11.63 -3.86 -15.62
N LYS A 234 -12.04 -4.81 -14.78
CA LYS A 234 -13.05 -4.60 -13.72
C LYS A 234 -12.43 -4.36 -12.35
N SER A 235 -11.23 -4.89 -12.12
CA SER A 235 -10.57 -4.90 -10.80
C SER A 235 -10.33 -3.51 -10.20
N LEU A 236 -10.19 -2.50 -11.05
CA LEU A 236 -9.92 -1.12 -10.66
C LEU A 236 -11.17 -0.36 -10.19
N ALA A 237 -12.37 -0.92 -10.37
CA ALA A 237 -13.54 -0.39 -9.68
C ALA A 237 -13.30 -0.47 -8.17
N SER A 238 -13.46 0.66 -7.49
CA SER A 238 -13.28 0.72 -6.04
C SER A 238 -14.52 0.15 -5.36
N VAL A 239 -14.34 -0.92 -4.58
CA VAL A 239 -15.46 -1.57 -3.88
C VAL A 239 -15.44 -1.13 -2.44
N ILE A 240 -16.54 -0.52 -2.01
CA ILE A 240 -16.81 -0.16 -0.62
C ILE A 240 -17.88 -1.15 -0.11
N LYS A 241 -17.50 -2.04 0.81
CA LYS A 241 -18.41 -3.04 1.36
C LYS A 241 -19.11 -2.48 2.60
N VAL A 242 -20.44 -2.57 2.65
CA VAL A 242 -21.23 -2.21 3.83
C VAL A 242 -21.62 -3.49 4.55
N CYS A 243 -21.09 -3.68 5.74
CA CYS A 243 -21.25 -4.88 6.55
C CYS A 243 -22.28 -4.66 7.65
N THR A 244 -23.28 -5.53 7.70
CA THR A 244 -24.16 -5.66 8.86
C THR A 244 -23.35 -6.15 10.08
N PRO A 245 -23.61 -5.64 11.30
CA PRO A 245 -22.87 -6.05 12.49
C PRO A 245 -23.10 -7.54 12.75
N ARG A 246 -22.04 -8.34 12.57
CA ARG A 246 -22.04 -9.76 12.93
C ARG A 246 -21.45 -9.92 14.33
N GLU A 247 -22.16 -10.63 15.21
CA GLU A 247 -21.70 -10.95 16.58
C GLU A 247 -20.45 -11.87 16.61
N LYS A 248 -19.95 -12.35 15.46
CA LYS A 248 -18.81 -13.27 15.35
C LYS A 248 -17.90 -12.96 14.15
N GLU A 249 -17.04 -11.95 14.28
CA GLU A 249 -15.82 -11.86 13.47
C GLU A 249 -14.60 -11.63 14.37
N LEU A 250 -14.19 -12.67 15.10
CA LEU A 250 -12.89 -12.71 15.79
C LEU A 250 -11.82 -13.49 15.01
N ALA A 251 -12.20 -14.22 13.95
CA ALA A 251 -11.30 -15.11 13.23
C ALA A 251 -11.05 -14.58 11.79
N PRO A 252 -9.78 -14.55 11.33
CA PRO A 252 -9.50 -14.18 9.94
C PRO A 252 -10.17 -15.17 8.96
N PRO A 253 -10.60 -14.70 7.79
CA PRO A 253 -11.32 -15.52 6.81
C PRO A 253 -10.46 -16.67 6.29
N GLU A 254 -11.08 -17.79 5.93
CA GLU A 254 -10.41 -18.96 5.32
C GLU A 254 -9.70 -18.58 4.02
N PHE A 255 -10.42 -17.91 3.11
CA PHE A 255 -9.89 -17.34 1.88
C PHE A 255 -10.75 -16.12 1.54
N LYS A 256 -10.14 -14.93 1.40
CA LYS A 256 -10.84 -13.68 1.09
C LYS A 256 -10.10 -12.90 0.03
N ILE A 257 -10.82 -12.51 -1.02
CA ILE A 257 -10.38 -11.45 -1.93
C ILE A 257 -10.92 -10.14 -1.35
N TRP A 258 -10.05 -9.15 -1.20
CA TRP A 258 -10.36 -7.93 -0.48
C TRP A 258 -11.01 -6.87 -1.37
N GLU A 259 -12.03 -6.24 -0.79
CA GLU A 259 -12.56 -4.94 -1.16
C GLU A 259 -11.52 -3.82 -0.94
N ASN A 260 -11.81 -2.62 -1.45
CA ASN A 260 -10.93 -1.47 -1.24
C ASN A 260 -11.11 -0.89 0.16
N ASP A 261 -12.36 -0.85 0.63
CA ASP A 261 -12.72 -0.30 1.94
C ASP A 261 -14.02 -0.93 2.43
N SER A 262 -14.31 -0.82 3.73
CA SER A 262 -15.56 -1.30 4.30
C SER A 262 -16.08 -0.46 5.48
N PHE A 263 -17.40 -0.45 5.63
CA PHE A 263 -18.12 0.13 6.76
C PHE A 263 -18.82 -0.97 7.55
N ALA A 264 -18.82 -0.88 8.87
CA ALA A 264 -19.69 -1.68 9.72
C ALA A 264 -20.90 -0.84 10.12
N GLU A 265 -22.10 -1.38 9.96
CA GLU A 265 -23.30 -0.74 10.47
C GLU A 265 -23.35 -0.79 12.02
N PRO A 266 -23.79 0.28 12.68
CA PRO A 266 -24.19 1.57 12.10
C PRO A 266 -22.98 2.46 11.75
N PHE A 267 -23.07 3.18 10.62
CA PHE A 267 -22.07 4.15 10.18
C PHE A 267 -22.71 5.47 9.76
N GLU A 268 -21.93 6.54 9.63
CA GLU A 268 -22.47 7.81 9.17
C GLU A 268 -22.53 7.91 7.65
N ILE A 269 -23.68 8.30 7.12
CA ILE A 269 -23.88 8.48 5.67
C ILE A 269 -22.83 9.45 5.08
N GLN A 270 -22.41 10.47 5.85
CA GLN A 270 -21.37 11.42 5.40
C GLN A 270 -20.00 10.79 5.20
N GLU A 271 -19.65 9.78 5.99
CA GLU A 271 -18.38 9.06 5.85
C GLU A 271 -18.39 8.27 4.54
N LEU A 272 -19.47 7.55 4.26
CA LEU A 272 -19.63 6.85 2.98
C LEU A 272 -19.60 7.83 1.80
N PHE A 273 -20.26 8.99 1.91
CA PHE A 273 -20.21 10.02 0.87
C PHE A 273 -18.79 10.52 0.63
N THR A 274 -18.07 10.85 1.69
CA THR A 274 -16.71 11.40 1.59
C THR A 274 -15.78 10.38 0.94
N LEU A 275 -15.89 9.12 1.34
CA LEU A 275 -15.12 8.04 0.74
C LEU A 275 -15.52 7.83 -0.73
N THR A 276 -16.82 7.79 -1.04
CA THR A 276 -17.32 7.62 -2.40
C THR A 276 -16.82 8.74 -3.32
N GLU A 277 -16.91 10.00 -2.88
CA GLU A 277 -16.40 11.15 -3.65
C GLU A 277 -14.88 11.10 -3.82
N HIS A 278 -14.13 10.63 -2.81
CA HIS A 278 -12.68 10.43 -2.93
C HIS A 278 -12.33 9.34 -3.95
N GLU A 279 -12.99 8.18 -3.87
CA GLU A 279 -12.78 7.06 -4.78
C GLU A 279 -13.17 7.42 -6.22
N LEU A 280 -14.25 8.21 -6.40
CA LEU A 280 -14.64 8.76 -7.70
C LEU A 280 -13.56 9.65 -8.32
N ARG A 281 -12.76 10.35 -7.51
CA ARG A 281 -11.62 11.16 -7.99
C ARG A 281 -10.39 10.30 -8.31
N ARG A 282 -10.10 9.30 -7.47
CA ARG A 282 -8.87 8.49 -7.56
C ARG A 282 -8.92 7.47 -8.69
N VAL A 283 -10.01 6.69 -8.79
CA VAL A 283 -10.13 5.57 -9.72
C VAL A 283 -9.85 5.96 -11.19
N PRO A 284 -10.35 7.09 -11.72
CA PRO A 284 -10.06 7.51 -13.10
C PRO A 284 -8.59 7.84 -13.33
N GLN A 285 -7.88 8.32 -12.30
CA GLN A 285 -6.45 8.59 -12.38
C GLN A 285 -5.66 7.28 -12.34
N ASP A 286 -6.03 6.36 -11.44
CA ASP A 286 -5.43 5.03 -11.32
C ASP A 286 -5.56 4.26 -12.64
N ARG A 287 -6.74 4.29 -13.28
CA ARG A 287 -7.00 3.65 -14.60
C ARG A 287 -6.08 4.11 -15.73
N LYS A 288 -5.41 5.27 -15.60
CA LYS A 288 -4.43 5.73 -16.59
C LYS A 288 -3.11 4.96 -16.50
N ILE A 289 -2.77 4.45 -15.32
CA ILE A 289 -1.45 3.89 -15.00
C ILE A 289 -1.58 2.39 -14.70
N VAL A 290 -2.47 2.05 -13.76
CA VAL A 290 -2.74 0.70 -13.29
C VAL A 290 -3.73 0.03 -14.24
N LEU A 291 -3.49 -1.23 -14.52
CA LEU A 291 -4.31 -2.08 -15.39
C LEU A 291 -5.00 -3.19 -14.61
N HIS A 292 -4.44 -3.64 -13.47
CA HIS A 292 -5.06 -4.63 -12.59
C HIS A 292 -4.57 -4.43 -11.16
N HIS A 293 -5.47 -4.49 -10.18
CA HIS A 293 -5.09 -4.59 -8.77
C HIS A 293 -5.98 -5.59 -8.02
N THR A 294 -5.36 -6.59 -7.39
CA THR A 294 -6.05 -7.62 -6.60
C THR A 294 -5.29 -7.89 -5.32
N ARG A 295 -5.99 -7.85 -4.18
CA ARG A 295 -5.46 -8.30 -2.91
C ARG A 295 -6.27 -9.48 -2.41
N PHE A 296 -5.62 -10.54 -1.96
CA PHE A 296 -6.28 -11.69 -1.37
C PHE A 296 -5.48 -12.23 -0.19
N GLN A 297 -6.17 -12.84 0.75
CA GLN A 297 -5.61 -13.40 1.97
C GLN A 297 -6.22 -14.77 2.23
N PHE A 298 -5.41 -15.69 2.74
CA PHE A 298 -5.89 -17.04 3.02
C PHE A 298 -5.14 -17.69 4.17
N ARG A 299 -5.83 -18.62 4.84
CA ARG A 299 -5.23 -19.53 5.82
C ARG A 299 -4.43 -20.62 5.12
N THR A 300 -3.36 -21.06 5.74
CA THR A 300 -2.42 -22.03 5.13
C THR A 300 -2.90 -23.48 5.22
N THR A 301 -4.09 -23.77 4.72
CA THR A 301 -4.59 -25.14 4.48
C THR A 301 -4.24 -25.55 3.05
N ASP A 302 -4.10 -26.86 2.79
CA ASP A 302 -3.71 -27.36 1.45
C ASP A 302 -4.70 -26.92 0.36
N LEU A 303 -6.00 -26.98 0.66
CA LEU A 303 -7.06 -26.52 -0.25
C LEU A 303 -6.91 -25.02 -0.58
N ASN A 304 -6.66 -24.17 0.42
CA ASN A 304 -6.52 -22.73 0.20
C ASN A 304 -5.21 -22.38 -0.51
N LEU A 305 -4.15 -23.16 -0.29
CA LEU A 305 -2.88 -23.04 -0.99
C LEU A 305 -3.05 -23.34 -2.49
N GLU A 306 -3.76 -24.42 -2.83
CA GLU A 306 -4.12 -24.73 -4.22
C GLU A 306 -4.94 -23.61 -4.87
N ARG A 307 -5.92 -23.06 -4.15
CA ARG A 307 -6.72 -21.92 -4.62
C ARG A 307 -5.87 -20.66 -4.84
N ALA A 308 -4.94 -20.38 -3.93
CA ALA A 308 -4.02 -19.25 -4.05
C ALA A 308 -3.08 -19.39 -5.26
N HIS A 309 -2.56 -20.59 -5.50
CA HIS A 309 -1.74 -20.90 -6.68
C HIS A 309 -2.52 -20.73 -7.98
N LYS A 310 -3.73 -21.28 -8.05
CA LYS A 310 -4.61 -21.14 -9.23
C LYS A 310 -4.94 -19.67 -9.49
N LEU A 311 -5.33 -18.92 -8.46
CA LEU A 311 -5.62 -17.50 -8.60
C LEU A 311 -4.39 -16.70 -9.07
N SER A 312 -3.21 -16.97 -8.51
CA SER A 312 -1.97 -16.29 -8.90
C SER A 312 -1.61 -16.60 -10.36
N HIS A 313 -1.74 -17.86 -10.78
CA HIS A 313 -1.59 -18.27 -12.18
C HIS A 313 -2.54 -17.49 -13.08
N ASP A 314 -3.84 -17.47 -12.77
CA ASP A 314 -4.84 -16.80 -13.60
C ASP A 314 -4.58 -15.29 -13.72
N LEU A 315 -4.15 -14.63 -12.64
CA LEU A 315 -3.77 -13.21 -12.64
C LEU A 315 -2.53 -12.94 -13.51
N VAL A 316 -1.50 -13.79 -13.39
CA VAL A 316 -0.26 -13.66 -14.17
C VAL A 316 -0.51 -13.92 -15.66
N HIS A 317 -1.26 -14.96 -16.04
CA HIS A 317 -1.55 -15.25 -17.45
C HIS A 317 -2.44 -14.18 -18.10
N ARG A 318 -3.26 -13.47 -17.32
CA ARG A 318 -4.07 -12.32 -17.79
C ARG A 318 -3.28 -11.00 -17.88
N SER A 319 -2.03 -10.97 -17.45
CA SER A 319 -1.18 -9.77 -17.46
C SER A 319 -0.80 -9.30 -18.87
N GLY A 320 -0.79 -10.21 -19.84
CA GLY A 320 -0.28 -9.96 -21.19
C GLY A 320 1.22 -10.22 -21.36
N LEU A 321 1.87 -10.89 -20.39
CA LEU A 321 3.19 -11.46 -20.59
C LEU A 321 3.16 -12.57 -21.66
N PRO A 322 4.28 -12.77 -22.38
CA PRO A 322 4.50 -13.98 -23.17
C PRO A 322 4.37 -15.25 -22.32
N GLU A 323 3.89 -16.33 -22.92
CA GLU A 323 3.54 -17.58 -22.21
C GLU A 323 4.72 -18.17 -21.40
N ASP A 324 5.93 -18.16 -21.97
CA ASP A 324 7.17 -18.59 -21.31
C ASP A 324 7.48 -17.73 -20.07
N GLN A 325 7.32 -16.41 -20.18
CA GLN A 325 7.54 -15.48 -19.08
C GLN A 325 6.43 -15.55 -18.03
N ALA A 326 5.18 -15.78 -18.43
CA ALA A 326 4.05 -15.97 -17.54
C ALA A 326 4.21 -17.25 -16.70
N GLN A 327 4.65 -18.36 -17.32
CA GLN A 327 4.98 -19.60 -16.62
C GLN A 327 6.12 -19.40 -15.61
N ALA A 328 7.20 -18.72 -16.02
CA ALA A 328 8.32 -18.41 -15.14
C ALA A 328 7.86 -17.54 -13.94
N MET A 329 7.11 -16.47 -14.19
CA MET A 329 6.59 -15.60 -13.13
C MET A 329 5.64 -16.36 -12.19
N THR A 330 4.78 -17.23 -12.73
CA THR A 330 3.88 -18.06 -11.93
C THR A 330 4.66 -19.01 -11.01
N ALA A 331 5.73 -19.63 -11.50
CA ALA A 331 6.60 -20.47 -10.69
C ALA A 331 7.26 -19.67 -9.54
N ALA A 332 7.68 -18.42 -9.81
CA ALA A 332 8.25 -17.55 -8.79
C ALA A 332 7.23 -17.15 -7.71
N VAL A 333 6.01 -16.79 -8.11
CA VAL A 333 4.93 -16.44 -7.15
C VAL A 333 4.55 -17.65 -6.31
N LYS A 334 4.45 -18.84 -6.92
CA LYS A 334 4.19 -20.10 -6.21
C LYS A 334 5.26 -20.34 -5.14
N GLU A 335 6.52 -20.22 -5.50
CA GLU A 335 7.64 -20.40 -4.57
C GLU A 335 7.64 -19.35 -3.46
N ALA A 336 7.29 -18.10 -3.75
CA ALA A 336 7.14 -17.05 -2.73
C ALA A 336 6.06 -17.40 -1.70
N ILE A 337 4.90 -17.87 -2.16
CA ILE A 337 3.80 -18.31 -1.29
C ILE A 337 4.22 -19.52 -0.46
N ASP A 338 4.79 -20.55 -1.11
CA ASP A 338 5.27 -21.75 -0.45
C ASP A 338 6.33 -21.45 0.61
N ASN A 339 7.17 -20.45 0.38
CA ASN A 339 8.17 -20.00 1.36
C ASN A 339 7.52 -19.36 2.59
N GLY A 340 6.51 -18.51 2.41
CA GLY A 340 5.75 -17.94 3.52
C GLY A 340 5.06 -19.01 4.37
N VAL A 341 4.47 -20.04 3.72
CA VAL A 341 3.80 -21.16 4.38
C VAL A 341 4.78 -22.08 5.12
N ARG A 342 5.81 -22.56 4.41
CA ARG A 342 6.73 -23.58 4.91
C ARG A 342 7.70 -23.03 5.94
N HIS A 343 8.32 -21.89 5.64
CA HIS A 343 9.39 -21.32 6.47
C HIS A 343 8.83 -20.28 7.45
N GLY A 344 7.94 -19.41 7.00
CA GLY A 344 7.32 -18.41 7.86
C GLY A 344 6.37 -19.02 8.89
N HIS A 345 5.47 -19.92 8.45
CA HIS A 345 4.40 -20.40 9.32
C HIS A 345 4.72 -21.72 10.02
N ARG A 346 5.81 -22.39 9.66
CA ARG A 346 6.17 -23.74 10.15
C ARG A 346 4.98 -24.71 10.02
N SER A 347 4.24 -24.60 8.92
CA SER A 347 3.00 -25.35 8.64
C SER A 347 1.85 -25.12 9.64
N ASN A 348 1.81 -23.99 10.33
CA ASN A 348 0.70 -23.64 11.21
C ASN A 348 -0.50 -23.11 10.42
N GLN A 349 -1.50 -23.97 10.22
CA GLN A 349 -2.75 -23.71 9.49
C GLN A 349 -3.60 -22.55 10.02
N LYS A 350 -3.33 -22.03 11.23
CA LYS A 350 -4.04 -20.87 11.79
C LYS A 350 -3.49 -19.53 11.29
N LYS A 351 -2.27 -19.50 10.76
CA LYS A 351 -1.65 -18.29 10.23
C LYS A 351 -2.17 -17.99 8.82
N VAL A 352 -2.11 -16.72 8.44
CA VAL A 352 -2.57 -16.25 7.14
C VAL A 352 -1.42 -15.69 6.31
N VAL A 353 -1.52 -15.86 5.00
CA VAL A 353 -0.66 -15.23 3.99
C VAL A 353 -1.48 -14.16 3.28
N ASP A 354 -0.93 -12.97 3.13
CA ASP A 354 -1.51 -11.86 2.37
C ASP A 354 -0.75 -11.71 1.04
N VAL A 355 -1.48 -11.64 -0.07
CA VAL A 355 -0.90 -11.52 -1.41
C VAL A 355 -1.54 -10.34 -2.11
N THR A 356 -0.70 -9.43 -2.62
CA THR A 356 -1.11 -8.29 -3.43
C THR A 356 -0.50 -8.41 -4.82
N PHE A 357 -1.35 -8.41 -5.84
CA PHE A 357 -0.99 -8.39 -7.25
C PHE A 357 -1.33 -7.02 -7.84
N LEU A 358 -0.35 -6.38 -8.47
CA LEU A 358 -0.52 -5.13 -9.19
C LEU A 358 0.11 -5.25 -10.58
N LEU A 359 -0.66 -4.87 -11.59
CA LEU A 359 -0.23 -4.74 -12.97
C LEU A 359 -0.41 -3.29 -13.39
N ASP A 360 0.67 -2.66 -13.84
CA ASP A 360 0.62 -1.38 -14.55
C ASP A 360 1.04 -1.58 -16.03
N ARG A 361 1.28 -0.49 -16.75
CA ARG A 361 1.68 -0.53 -18.17
C ARG A 361 3.13 -0.98 -18.40
N GLU A 362 3.96 -0.98 -17.37
CA GLU A 362 5.39 -1.23 -17.44
C GLU A 362 5.78 -2.55 -16.79
N LYS A 363 5.08 -2.96 -15.73
CA LYS A 363 5.48 -4.08 -14.87
C LYS A 363 4.33 -4.75 -14.13
N ILE A 364 4.64 -5.96 -13.68
CA ILE A 364 3.91 -6.72 -12.66
C ILE A 364 4.67 -6.60 -11.35
N LEU A 365 3.92 -6.33 -10.28
CA LEU A 365 4.39 -6.35 -8.91
C LEU A 365 3.55 -7.34 -8.11
N VAL A 366 4.21 -8.33 -7.51
CA VAL A 366 3.57 -9.26 -6.59
C VAL A 366 4.23 -9.16 -5.23
N THR A 367 3.45 -8.86 -4.20
CA THR A 367 3.90 -8.82 -2.82
C THR A 367 3.24 -9.96 -2.06
N VAL A 368 4.03 -10.80 -1.41
CA VAL A 368 3.58 -11.87 -0.52
C VAL A 368 4.07 -11.57 0.89
N GLU A 369 3.16 -11.45 1.84
CA GLU A 369 3.44 -11.21 3.25
C GLU A 369 2.98 -12.40 4.09
N ASP A 370 3.87 -12.87 4.96
CA ASP A 370 3.62 -13.96 5.89
C ASP A 370 3.74 -13.51 7.36
N GLN A 371 3.00 -14.14 8.27
CA GLN A 371 3.06 -13.88 9.72
C GLN A 371 4.22 -14.58 10.47
N GLY A 372 5.20 -15.12 9.75
CA GLY A 372 6.37 -15.80 10.27
C GLY A 372 7.46 -14.86 10.76
N GLU A 373 8.40 -15.39 11.54
CA GLU A 373 9.48 -14.64 12.19
C GLU A 373 10.45 -13.95 11.21
N GLY A 374 10.31 -14.21 9.91
CA GLY A 374 11.25 -13.76 8.89
C GLY A 374 12.55 -14.57 8.91
N PHE A 375 13.48 -14.21 8.03
CA PHE A 375 14.80 -14.81 7.97
C PHE A 375 15.82 -13.80 7.45
N ASP A 376 17.09 -14.00 7.81
CA ASP A 376 18.18 -13.19 7.26
C ASP A 376 18.40 -13.54 5.79
N TYR A 377 17.75 -12.77 4.93
CA TYR A 377 17.79 -12.93 3.48
C TYR A 377 19.06 -12.35 2.85
N ARG A 378 19.81 -11.48 3.56
CA ARG A 378 20.96 -10.77 2.99
C ARG A 378 22.05 -11.74 2.55
N PHE A 379 22.31 -12.76 3.38
CA PHE A 379 23.23 -13.85 3.04
C PHE A 379 22.88 -14.54 1.72
N TYR A 380 21.59 -14.78 1.46
CA TYR A 380 21.14 -15.44 0.23
C TYR A 380 21.11 -14.49 -0.97
N VAL A 381 20.71 -13.23 -0.79
CA VAL A 381 20.64 -12.23 -1.87
C VAL A 381 22.03 -11.80 -2.34
N ASP A 382 22.99 -11.63 -1.43
CA ASP A 382 24.37 -11.29 -1.79
C ASP A 382 25.05 -12.45 -2.56
N GLN A 383 24.69 -13.70 -2.25
CA GLN A 383 25.17 -14.88 -2.96
C GLN A 383 24.60 -15.07 -4.37
N LEU A 384 23.47 -14.42 -4.70
CA LEU A 384 22.83 -14.51 -6.02
C LEU A 384 23.47 -13.60 -7.08
N ARG A 385 24.35 -12.67 -6.68
CA ARG A 385 25.08 -11.77 -7.58
C ARG A 385 26.29 -12.41 -8.27
N ASP A 386 26.58 -13.66 -7.94
CA ASP A 386 27.77 -14.40 -8.36
C ASP A 386 27.34 -15.62 -9.20
N GLU A 387 27.88 -15.79 -10.41
CA GLU A 387 27.40 -16.79 -11.40
C GLU A 387 27.44 -18.24 -10.89
N ASP A 388 28.26 -18.51 -9.87
CA ASP A 388 28.43 -19.81 -9.20
C ASP A 388 27.31 -20.17 -8.20
N ALA A 389 26.30 -19.31 -8.01
CA ALA A 389 25.20 -19.52 -7.06
C ALA A 389 24.44 -20.84 -7.27
N TYR A 390 24.26 -21.27 -8.53
CA TYR A 390 23.55 -22.52 -8.88
C TYR A 390 24.33 -23.77 -8.46
N VAL A 391 25.64 -23.80 -8.72
CA VAL A 391 26.53 -24.92 -8.36
C VAL A 391 26.65 -25.03 -6.84
N ARG A 392 26.71 -23.91 -6.12
CA ARG A 392 26.78 -23.89 -4.66
C ARG A 392 25.44 -24.22 -3.99
N ALA A 393 24.31 -23.69 -4.46
CA ALA A 393 22.99 -24.04 -3.94
C ALA A 393 22.70 -25.56 -4.08
N ARG A 394 23.17 -26.16 -5.18
CA ARG A 394 23.10 -27.60 -5.39
C ARG A 394 24.02 -28.39 -4.43
N LYS A 395 25.27 -27.95 -4.23
CA LYS A 395 26.19 -28.56 -3.24
C LYS A 395 25.69 -28.46 -1.80
N VAL A 396 25.04 -27.36 -1.43
CA VAL A 396 24.43 -27.17 -0.10
C VAL A 396 23.25 -28.15 0.10
N HIS A 397 22.46 -28.38 -0.95
CA HIS A 397 21.39 -29.39 -0.96
C HIS A 397 21.94 -30.83 -0.86
N GLU A 398 23.00 -31.14 -1.62
CA GLU A 398 23.71 -32.43 -1.57
C GLU A 398 24.35 -32.69 -0.19
N SER A 399 24.70 -31.64 0.56
CA SER A 399 25.20 -31.71 1.94
C SER A 399 24.10 -31.78 3.03
N GLY A 400 22.82 -31.95 2.64
CA GLY A 400 21.70 -32.12 3.58
C GLY A 400 21.14 -30.84 4.21
N ARG A 401 21.68 -29.66 3.88
CA ARG A 401 21.11 -28.37 4.29
C ARG A 401 20.05 -27.93 3.28
N ARG A 402 18.78 -28.06 3.66
CA ARG A 402 17.62 -27.67 2.85
C ARG A 402 17.40 -26.15 2.88
N GLY A 403 17.86 -25.42 1.87
CA GLY A 403 17.50 -24.00 1.69
C GLY A 403 18.30 -23.32 0.58
N GLY A 404 17.63 -22.54 -0.28
CA GLY A 404 18.27 -21.67 -1.29
C GLY A 404 17.83 -21.88 -2.75
N LEU A 405 17.34 -23.07 -3.13
CA LEU A 405 16.89 -23.35 -4.50
C LEU A 405 15.67 -22.53 -4.89
N GLY A 406 14.75 -22.31 -3.95
CA GLY A 406 13.55 -21.52 -4.16
C GLY A 406 13.84 -20.03 -4.44
N ILE A 407 14.75 -19.44 -3.66
CA ILE A 407 15.15 -18.04 -3.87
C ILE A 407 15.87 -17.88 -5.22
N LEU A 408 16.72 -18.84 -5.58
CA LEU A 408 17.39 -18.87 -6.88
C LEU A 408 16.39 -19.03 -8.05
N LEU A 409 15.36 -19.87 -7.89
CA LEU A 409 14.28 -20.02 -8.87
C LEU A 409 13.57 -18.69 -9.08
N MET A 410 13.11 -18.06 -8.00
CA MET A 410 12.46 -16.74 -8.08
C MET A 410 13.39 -15.73 -8.77
N TYR A 411 14.68 -15.70 -8.41
CA TYR A 411 15.65 -14.75 -8.96
C TYR A 411 15.83 -14.86 -10.48
N ARG A 412 15.79 -16.08 -11.03
CA ARG A 412 15.87 -16.29 -12.48
C ARG A 412 14.58 -15.92 -13.22
N CYS A 413 13.45 -16.03 -12.54
CA CYS A 413 12.14 -15.82 -13.14
C CYS A 413 11.71 -14.34 -13.11
N CYS A 414 12.15 -13.57 -12.12
CA CYS A 414 11.81 -12.16 -11.92
C CYS A 414 12.96 -11.21 -12.35
N ASP A 415 12.63 -9.95 -12.64
CA ASP A 415 13.66 -8.93 -12.92
C ASP A 415 14.20 -8.28 -11.63
N LYS A 416 13.38 -8.25 -10.57
CA LYS A 416 13.80 -7.77 -9.25
C LYS A 416 13.10 -8.55 -8.14
N ILE A 417 13.86 -8.87 -7.09
CA ILE A 417 13.35 -9.46 -5.84
C ILE A 417 13.79 -8.59 -4.69
N GLU A 418 12.86 -8.28 -3.80
CA GLU A 418 13.13 -7.54 -2.58
C GLU A 418 12.48 -8.26 -1.41
N TYR A 419 13.25 -8.50 -0.37
CA TYR A 419 12.70 -8.90 0.92
C TYR A 419 12.56 -7.65 1.78
N LEU A 420 11.39 -7.49 2.38
CA LEU A 420 11.03 -6.35 3.22
C LEU A 420 10.64 -6.84 4.62
N GLY A 421 10.54 -5.90 5.56
CA GLY A 421 10.42 -6.23 6.98
C GLY A 421 11.55 -7.15 7.43
N ARG A 422 11.21 -8.16 8.22
CA ARG A 422 12.15 -9.09 8.87
C ARG A 422 12.57 -10.21 7.93
N GLY A 423 12.25 -10.07 6.64
CA GLY A 423 12.31 -11.13 5.63
C GLY A 423 11.01 -11.95 5.55
N ASN A 424 9.90 -11.45 6.09
CA ASN A 424 8.57 -12.08 5.99
C ASN A 424 7.68 -11.44 4.90
N ILE A 425 8.21 -10.46 4.17
CA ILE A 425 7.57 -9.87 3.01
C ILE A 425 8.50 -10.07 1.83
N VAL A 426 8.03 -10.70 0.76
CA VAL A 426 8.75 -10.82 -0.51
C VAL A 426 8.01 -10.06 -1.59
N ARG A 427 8.73 -9.21 -2.31
CA ARG A 427 8.24 -8.40 -3.42
C ARG A 427 8.94 -8.81 -4.69
N LEU A 428 8.18 -9.35 -5.63
CA LEU A 428 8.62 -9.79 -6.94
C LEU A 428 8.21 -8.75 -7.99
N THR A 429 9.16 -8.31 -8.80
CA THR A 429 8.89 -7.40 -9.93
C THR A 429 9.27 -8.07 -11.25
N LYS A 430 8.37 -7.98 -12.24
CA LYS A 430 8.61 -8.41 -13.62
C LYS A 430 8.27 -7.27 -14.57
N LEU A 431 9.18 -6.88 -15.45
CA LEU A 431 8.94 -5.85 -16.45
C LEU A 431 8.23 -6.44 -17.67
N LEU A 432 7.19 -5.78 -18.16
CA LEU A 432 6.45 -6.19 -19.37
C LEU A 432 7.25 -5.91 -20.65
N ARG A 433 8.12 -4.90 -20.60
CA ARG A 433 9.09 -4.58 -21.65
C ARG A 433 10.45 -4.48 -21.00
N LYS A 434 11.44 -5.22 -21.50
CA LYS A 434 12.83 -4.93 -21.13
C LYS A 434 13.12 -3.49 -21.57
N PRO A 435 13.71 -2.64 -20.72
CA PRO A 435 14.20 -1.35 -21.18
C PRO A 435 15.14 -1.64 -22.35
N SER A 436 14.80 -1.11 -23.53
CA SER A 436 15.76 -0.99 -24.61
C SER A 436 17.00 -0.37 -23.98
N ALA A 437 18.15 -1.02 -24.13
CA ALA A 437 19.42 -0.46 -23.71
C ALA A 437 19.52 0.93 -24.36
N ALA A 438 19.23 1.97 -23.58
CA ALA A 438 19.40 3.34 -24.01
C ALA A 438 20.85 3.42 -24.48
N ALA A 439 21.01 3.84 -25.73
CA ALA A 439 22.29 3.96 -26.42
C ALA A 439 23.34 4.44 -25.42
N ALA A 440 24.34 3.58 -25.19
CA ALA A 440 25.53 3.96 -24.45
C ALA A 440 26.00 5.31 -25.02
N PRO A 441 26.31 6.32 -24.20
CA PRO A 441 26.87 7.55 -24.71
C PRO A 441 28.13 7.16 -25.48
N THR A 442 28.09 7.36 -26.80
CA THR A 442 29.24 7.20 -27.68
C THR A 442 30.38 7.99 -27.07
N ALA A 443 31.42 7.27 -26.65
CA ALA A 443 32.65 7.87 -26.13
C ALA A 443 33.15 8.94 -27.11
N PRO A 444 33.62 10.10 -26.62
CA PRO A 444 34.15 11.13 -27.51
C PRO A 444 35.34 10.56 -28.29
N ALA A 445 35.30 10.75 -29.60
CA ALA A 445 36.36 10.33 -30.51
C ALA A 445 37.70 10.87 -30.03
N GLN A 446 38.64 9.96 -29.76
CA GLN A 446 40.04 10.30 -29.49
C GLN A 446 40.62 10.97 -30.74
N THR A 447 40.84 12.28 -30.67
CA THR A 447 41.64 13.02 -31.65
C THR A 447 43.07 12.50 -31.59
N LYS A 448 43.51 11.84 -32.68
CA LYS A 448 44.92 11.52 -32.95
C LYS A 448 45.78 12.79 -32.89
N PRO A 449 46.97 12.77 -32.28
CA PRO A 449 47.89 13.90 -32.36
C PRO A 449 48.48 13.99 -33.77
N ALA A 450 48.46 15.19 -34.35
CA ALA A 450 49.05 15.49 -35.64
C ALA A 450 50.57 15.29 -35.60
N ALA A 451 51.08 14.51 -36.56
CA ALA A 451 52.50 14.29 -36.77
C ALA A 451 53.20 15.63 -37.09
N GLY A 452 54.24 15.94 -36.32
CA GLY A 452 55.10 17.10 -36.54
C GLY A 452 55.82 17.02 -37.89
N LYS A 453 55.68 18.07 -38.69
CA LYS A 453 56.56 18.34 -39.83
C LYS A 453 57.87 18.90 -39.29
N ARG A 454 58.97 18.18 -39.52
CA ARG A 454 60.34 18.72 -39.52
C ARG A 454 60.53 19.54 -40.79
N SER A 455 61.09 20.74 -40.66
CA SER A 455 61.73 21.47 -41.76
C SER A 455 63.02 22.11 -41.24
N ALA A 456 64.11 21.79 -41.96
CA ALA A 456 65.44 22.39 -41.95
C ALA A 456 66.24 22.32 -40.64
#